data_AF-A0AAD8HH29-F1
#
_entry.id   AF-A0AAD8HH29-F1
#
_cell.length_a   1.000
_cell.length_b   1.000
_cell.length_c   1.000
_cell.angle_alpha   90.00
_cell.angle_beta   90.00
_cell.angle_gamma   90.00
#
_symmetry.space_group_name_H-M   'P 1'
#
loop_
_entity.id
_entity.type
_entity.pdbx_description
1 polymer ?
#
loop_
_entity_poly.entity_id
_entity_poly.type
_entity_poly.pdbx_seq_one_letter_code
_entity_poly.pdbx_strand_id
1 'polypeptide(L)'
;MTCSLLCTVFIFLLTTFSRASALSSDDDSPKPFMQCLTSKMMSKLIYSPNNSSYTPILQISINNLRFMTSDTPKPLVIVTPIDESQIQTIIFCSKKFGMHIRIRSGGHDFEGQSYVAQVPFVLLDMTNLRSITVNMTNKTAWVESGATIGELYK
;
A
#
# COMPACT_ATOMS: atom_id res chain seq x y z
N MET A 1 -27.14 53.69 6.27
CA MET A 1 -26.13 53.61 5.17
C MET A 1 -24.82 52.93 5.58
N THR A 2 -24.67 52.42 6.81
CA THR A 2 -23.45 51.74 7.28
C THR A 2 -23.48 50.22 7.06
N CYS A 3 -24.67 49.58 7.04
CA CYS A 3 -24.80 48.14 6.80
C CYS A 3 -24.44 47.72 5.36
N SER A 4 -24.68 48.61 4.38
CA SER A 4 -24.40 48.32 2.96
C SER A 4 -22.90 48.24 2.66
N LEU A 5 -22.06 49.00 3.39
CA LEU A 5 -20.61 49.01 3.21
C LEU A 5 -19.95 47.76 3.80
N LEU A 6 -20.45 47.27 4.94
CA LEU A 6 -19.94 46.05 5.59
C LEU A 6 -20.24 44.79 4.75
N CYS A 7 -21.40 44.70 4.11
CA CYS A 7 -21.73 43.59 3.21
C CYS A 7 -20.87 43.56 1.94
N THR A 8 -20.54 44.72 1.36
CA THR A 8 -19.69 44.76 0.16
C THR A 8 -18.24 44.36 0.44
N VAL A 9 -17.71 44.67 1.62
CA VAL A 9 -16.33 44.29 2.01
C VAL A 9 -16.21 42.78 2.23
N PHE A 10 -17.24 42.13 2.80
CA PHE A 10 -17.24 40.69 3.04
C PHE A 10 -17.30 39.87 1.74
N ILE A 11 -18.05 40.35 0.74
CA ILE A 11 -18.14 39.71 -0.59
C ILE A 11 -16.81 39.85 -1.35
N PHE A 12 -16.12 41.00 -1.24
CA PHE A 12 -14.82 41.19 -1.89
C PHE A 12 -13.73 40.27 -1.28
N LEU A 13 -13.72 40.09 0.04
CA LEU A 13 -12.76 39.20 0.73
C LEU A 13 -12.94 37.71 0.36
N LEU A 14 -14.18 37.27 0.13
CA LEU A 14 -14.48 35.89 -0.30
C LEU A 14 -14.03 35.61 -1.75
N THR A 15 -14.05 36.62 -2.63
CA THR A 15 -13.58 36.44 -4.02
C THR A 15 -12.07 36.43 -4.17
N THR A 16 -11.32 36.97 -3.19
CA THR A 16 -9.85 36.98 -3.23
C THR A 16 -9.19 35.69 -2.72
N PHE A 17 -9.95 34.76 -2.13
CA PHE A 17 -9.44 33.45 -1.70
C PHE A 17 -9.60 32.33 -2.75
N SER A 18 -10.20 32.61 -3.90
CA SER A 18 -10.40 31.62 -4.97
C SER A 18 -9.38 31.75 -6.10
N ARG A 19 -8.09 31.60 -5.75
CA ARG A 19 -7.06 31.11 -6.68
C ARG A 19 -6.11 30.16 -5.96
N ALA A 20 -6.64 29.01 -5.54
CA ALA A 20 -5.80 27.83 -5.48
C ALA A 20 -5.55 27.42 -6.93
N SER A 21 -4.32 27.58 -7.40
CA SER A 21 -3.85 26.92 -8.61
C SER A 21 -4.13 25.42 -8.42
N ALA A 22 -5.03 24.86 -9.22
CA ALA A 22 -5.08 23.41 -9.36
C ALA A 22 -3.72 23.02 -9.95
N LEU A 23 -2.83 22.49 -9.12
CA LEU A 23 -1.72 21.70 -9.62
C LEU A 23 -2.37 20.45 -10.20
N SER A 24 -2.65 20.48 -11.50
CA SER A 24 -2.87 19.28 -12.27
C SER A 24 -1.54 18.54 -12.30
N SER A 25 -1.27 17.74 -11.26
CA SER A 25 -0.30 16.65 -11.34
C SER A 25 -0.93 15.55 -12.19
N ASP A 26 -1.04 15.82 -13.49
CA ASP A 26 -1.59 14.92 -14.50
C ASP A 26 -0.48 13.96 -14.98
N ASP A 27 0.11 13.25 -14.02
CA ASP A 27 0.91 12.03 -14.25
C ASP A 27 0.88 11.18 -12.96
N ASP A 28 -0.31 10.79 -12.52
CA ASP A 28 -0.53 9.78 -11.47
C ASP A 28 -0.24 8.36 -12.00
N SER A 29 0.65 8.26 -13.00
CA SER A 29 1.07 6.96 -13.51
C SER A 29 2.03 6.35 -12.49
N PRO A 30 1.86 5.07 -12.11
CA PRO A 30 2.83 4.38 -11.27
C PRO A 30 4.24 4.31 -11.87
N LYS A 31 4.49 4.85 -13.07
CA LYS A 31 5.73 4.64 -13.84
C LYS A 31 6.99 5.05 -13.05
N PRO A 32 7.08 6.24 -12.43
CA PRO A 32 8.29 6.63 -11.71
C PRO A 32 8.52 5.76 -10.46
N PHE A 33 7.45 5.43 -9.75
CA PHE A 33 7.48 4.53 -8.60
C PHE A 33 7.91 3.10 -9.02
N MET A 34 7.29 2.55 -10.05
CA MET A 34 7.59 1.23 -10.59
C MET A 34 9.02 1.15 -11.08
N GLN A 35 9.53 2.19 -11.76
CA GLN A 35 10.92 2.27 -12.20
C GLN A 35 11.88 2.28 -11.00
N CYS A 36 11.53 2.97 -9.90
CA CYS A 36 12.31 2.92 -8.67
C CYS A 36 12.38 1.50 -8.09
N LEU A 37 11.26 0.77 -8.07
CA LEU A 37 11.26 -0.62 -7.62
C LEU A 37 12.09 -1.50 -8.56
N THR A 38 11.78 -1.53 -9.85
CA THR A 38 12.40 -2.46 -10.83
C THR A 38 13.89 -2.21 -11.02
N SER A 39 14.39 -1.00 -10.76
CA SER A 39 15.84 -0.73 -10.78
C SER A 39 16.61 -1.35 -9.61
N LYS A 40 15.90 -1.78 -8.56
CA LYS A 40 16.49 -2.24 -7.29
C LYS A 40 16.02 -3.64 -6.87
N MET A 41 15.01 -4.20 -7.52
CA MET A 41 14.51 -5.56 -7.25
C MET A 41 14.07 -6.29 -8.52
N MET A 42 13.93 -7.60 -8.42
CA MET A 42 13.49 -8.45 -9.52
C MET A 42 12.03 -8.19 -9.90
N SER A 43 11.76 -8.00 -11.19
CA SER A 43 10.40 -7.75 -11.70
C SER A 43 9.39 -8.85 -11.37
N LYS A 44 9.84 -10.10 -11.21
CA LYS A 44 8.98 -11.25 -10.87
C LYS A 44 8.31 -11.16 -9.49
N LEU A 45 8.79 -10.26 -8.63
CA LEU A 45 8.27 -10.03 -7.28
C LEU A 45 7.27 -8.85 -7.24
N ILE A 46 7.00 -8.23 -8.39
CA ILE A 46 6.16 -7.05 -8.54
C ILE A 46 4.98 -7.40 -9.44
N TYR A 47 3.77 -7.18 -8.95
CA TYR A 47 2.53 -7.48 -9.68
C TYR A 47 1.69 -6.22 -9.80
N SER A 48 1.49 -5.78 -11.04
CA SER A 48 0.56 -4.74 -11.44
C SER A 48 -0.74 -5.35 -11.99
N PRO A 49 -1.84 -4.60 -12.09
CA PRO A 49 -3.08 -5.08 -12.73
C PRO A 49 -2.91 -5.65 -14.15
N ASN A 50 -1.81 -5.33 -14.84
CA ASN A 50 -1.49 -5.88 -16.16
C ASN A 50 -0.93 -7.32 -16.11
N ASN A 51 -0.50 -7.79 -14.95
CA ASN A 51 -0.01 -9.16 -14.76
C ASN A 51 -1.20 -10.11 -14.54
N SER A 52 -1.25 -11.22 -15.29
CA SER A 52 -2.29 -12.26 -15.10
C SER A 52 -2.31 -12.85 -13.69
N SER A 53 -1.18 -12.82 -12.98
CA SER A 53 -1.04 -13.28 -11.60
C SER A 53 -1.51 -12.27 -10.54
N TYR A 54 -1.81 -11.03 -10.91
CA TYR A 54 -2.18 -9.98 -9.94
C TYR A 54 -3.41 -10.37 -9.11
N THR A 55 -4.51 -10.74 -9.76
CA THR A 55 -5.76 -11.08 -9.06
C THR A 55 -5.61 -12.33 -8.18
N PRO A 56 -5.05 -13.46 -8.66
CA PRO A 56 -4.80 -14.61 -7.81
C PRO A 56 -3.95 -14.29 -6.56
N ILE A 57 -2.89 -13.50 -6.72
CA ILE A 57 -2.00 -13.12 -5.60
C ILE A 57 -2.71 -12.17 -4.63
N LEU A 58 -3.51 -11.24 -5.13
CA LEU A 58 -4.30 -10.36 -4.28
C LEU A 58 -5.28 -11.17 -3.42
N GLN A 59 -5.98 -12.13 -4.03
CA GLN A 59 -7.11 -12.82 -3.40
C GLN A 59 -6.71 -13.97 -2.47
N ILE A 60 -5.51 -14.55 -2.62
CA ILE A 60 -5.10 -15.76 -1.87
C ILE A 60 -5.18 -15.61 -0.34
N SER A 61 -4.97 -14.40 0.18
CA SER A 61 -5.00 -14.07 1.61
C SER A 61 -6.05 -13.01 1.94
N ILE A 62 -7.16 -12.93 1.19
CA ILE A 62 -8.35 -12.18 1.61
C ILE A 62 -9.29 -13.16 2.31
N ASN A 63 -9.29 -13.13 3.64
CA ASN A 63 -10.09 -14.06 4.44
C ASN A 63 -11.54 -13.59 4.68
N ASN A 64 -11.84 -12.31 4.42
CA ASN A 64 -13.18 -11.77 4.56
C ASN A 64 -13.75 -11.39 3.18
N LEU A 65 -14.73 -12.16 2.71
CA LEU A 65 -15.32 -12.03 1.37
C LEU A 65 -16.00 -10.68 1.11
N ARG A 66 -16.31 -9.90 2.17
CA ARG A 66 -16.80 -8.52 2.03
C ARG A 66 -15.86 -7.64 1.19
N PHE A 67 -14.55 -7.93 1.21
CA PHE A 67 -13.53 -7.19 0.48
C PHE A 67 -13.16 -7.82 -0.87
N MET A 68 -13.88 -8.86 -1.31
CA MET A 68 -13.67 -9.51 -2.61
C MET A 68 -14.66 -9.02 -3.68
N THR A 69 -14.96 -7.72 -3.69
CA THR A 69 -15.87 -7.12 -4.67
C THR A 69 -15.14 -6.32 -5.74
N SER A 70 -15.82 -6.04 -6.86
CA SER A 70 -15.33 -5.11 -7.88
C SER A 70 -15.04 -3.73 -7.29
N ASP A 71 -15.91 -3.29 -6.39
CA ASP A 71 -15.94 -1.93 -5.85
C ASP A 71 -14.95 -1.72 -4.71
N THR A 72 -14.44 -2.80 -4.11
CA THR A 72 -13.37 -2.71 -3.11
C THR A 72 -12.10 -2.14 -3.77
N PRO A 73 -11.53 -1.04 -3.24
CA PRO A 73 -10.27 -0.47 -3.74
C PRO A 73 -9.13 -1.48 -3.71
N LYS A 74 -8.32 -1.47 -4.77
CA LYS A 74 -7.24 -2.44 -4.99
C LYS A 74 -5.88 -1.73 -5.00
N PRO A 75 -4.80 -2.40 -4.59
CA PRO A 75 -3.47 -1.79 -4.62
C PRO A 75 -3.04 -1.50 -6.06
N LEU A 76 -2.31 -0.39 -6.28
CA LEU A 76 -1.72 -0.12 -7.61
C LEU A 76 -0.72 -1.20 -8.02
N VAL A 77 -0.07 -1.79 -7.02
CA VAL A 77 0.95 -2.83 -7.18
C VAL A 77 1.05 -3.66 -5.91
N ILE A 78 1.33 -4.95 -6.08
CA ILE A 78 1.64 -5.89 -5.02
C ILE A 78 3.12 -6.23 -5.12
N VAL A 79 3.84 -6.24 -4.00
CA VAL A 79 5.24 -6.61 -3.94
C VAL A 79 5.45 -7.71 -2.91
N THR A 80 6.11 -8.81 -3.30
CA THR A 80 6.35 -9.98 -2.46
C THR A 80 7.85 -10.16 -2.16
N PRO A 81 8.44 -9.39 -1.23
CA PRO A 81 9.87 -9.43 -0.96
C PRO A 81 10.33 -10.83 -0.50
N ILE A 82 11.54 -11.22 -0.89
CA ILE A 82 12.22 -12.45 -0.47
C ILE A 82 13.39 -12.19 0.47
N ASP A 83 13.69 -10.91 0.76
CA ASP A 83 14.78 -10.48 1.63
C ASP A 83 14.44 -9.11 2.26
N GLU A 84 14.96 -8.85 3.45
CA GLU A 84 14.72 -7.61 4.21
C GLU A 84 15.17 -6.34 3.46
N SER A 85 16.24 -6.41 2.67
CA SER A 85 16.72 -5.26 1.88
C SER A 85 15.70 -4.81 0.83
N GLN A 86 14.83 -5.71 0.38
CA GLN A 86 13.76 -5.38 -0.55
C GLN A 86 12.65 -4.60 0.14
N ILE A 87 12.36 -4.89 1.42
CA ILE A 87 11.44 -4.08 2.23
C ILE A 87 11.95 -2.64 2.34
N GLN A 88 13.24 -2.47 2.64
CA GLN A 88 13.87 -1.15 2.72
C GLN A 88 13.74 -0.38 1.39
N THR A 89 13.93 -1.07 0.27
CA THR A 89 13.73 -0.50 -1.08
C THR A 89 12.28 -0.05 -1.31
N ILE A 90 11.30 -0.87 -0.91
CA ILE A 90 9.87 -0.55 -1.05
C ILE A 90 9.52 0.69 -0.22
N ILE A 91 9.98 0.75 1.03
CA ILE A 91 9.78 1.90 1.92
C ILE A 91 10.43 3.15 1.31
N PHE A 92 11.67 3.04 0.81
CA PHE A 92 12.37 4.14 0.17
C PHE A 92 11.62 4.69 -1.05
N CYS A 93 11.25 3.82 -1.99
CA CYS A 93 10.51 4.23 -3.18
C CYS A 93 9.14 4.80 -2.81
N SER A 94 8.45 4.19 -1.85
CA SER A 94 7.13 4.68 -1.43
C SER A 94 7.21 6.08 -0.83
N LYS A 95 8.18 6.31 0.06
CA LYS A 95 8.44 7.63 0.63
C LYS A 95 8.81 8.66 -0.44
N LYS A 96 9.67 8.27 -1.40
CA LYS A 96 10.15 9.15 -2.47
C LYS A 96 9.00 9.65 -3.37
N PHE A 97 7.99 8.82 -3.60
CA PHE A 97 6.87 9.11 -4.51
C PHE A 97 5.52 9.29 -3.79
N GLY A 98 5.51 9.44 -2.46
CA GLY A 98 4.28 9.69 -1.70
C GLY A 98 3.28 8.52 -1.69
N MET A 99 3.74 7.28 -1.94
CA MET A 99 2.86 6.11 -1.95
C MET A 99 2.55 5.62 -0.54
N HIS A 100 1.28 5.34 -0.28
CA HIS A 100 0.88 4.64 0.94
C HIS A 100 1.22 3.15 0.85
N ILE A 101 1.52 2.53 2.00
CA ILE A 101 1.81 1.11 2.08
C ILE A 101 0.75 0.45 2.96
N ARG A 102 0.17 -0.65 2.47
CA ARG A 102 -0.52 -1.63 3.30
C ARG A 102 0.37 -2.87 3.40
N ILE A 103 0.54 -3.38 4.62
CA ILE A 103 1.40 -4.53 4.89
C ILE A 103 0.51 -5.71 5.23
N ARG A 104 0.67 -6.82 4.51
CA ARG A 104 -0.08 -8.05 4.72
C ARG A 104 0.86 -9.20 5.02
N SER A 105 0.62 -9.85 6.17
CA SER A 105 1.12 -11.19 6.49
C SER A 105 0.06 -12.21 6.03
N GLY A 106 -0.66 -12.87 6.95
CA GLY A 106 -1.72 -13.84 6.61
C GLY A 106 -3.07 -13.24 6.19
N GLY A 107 -3.24 -11.91 6.22
CA GLY A 107 -4.44 -11.24 5.70
C GLY A 107 -5.74 -11.51 6.46
N HIS A 108 -5.66 -11.76 7.77
CA HIS A 108 -6.80 -11.93 8.67
C HIS A 108 -7.32 -10.61 9.28
N ASP A 109 -7.00 -9.47 8.70
CA ASP A 109 -7.56 -8.19 9.15
C ASP A 109 -9.07 -8.16 8.90
N PHE A 110 -9.85 -8.02 9.97
CA PHE A 110 -11.32 -8.13 9.92
C PHE A 110 -11.95 -7.03 9.08
N GLU A 111 -11.31 -5.86 9.03
CA GLU A 111 -11.75 -4.68 8.28
C GLU A 111 -10.94 -4.46 7.00
N GLY A 112 -10.16 -5.47 6.59
CA GLY A 112 -9.37 -5.44 5.36
C GLY A 112 -8.24 -4.41 5.34
N GLN A 113 -7.88 -3.80 6.46
CA GLN A 113 -6.93 -2.69 6.54
C GLN A 113 -5.52 -3.05 6.08
N SER A 114 -5.16 -4.35 6.10
CA SER A 114 -3.90 -4.86 5.56
C SER A 114 -3.84 -4.93 4.03
N TYR A 115 -4.97 -4.77 3.32
CA TYR A 115 -5.05 -4.88 1.85
C TYR A 115 -6.06 -3.94 1.18
N VAL A 116 -6.68 -3.02 1.91
CA VAL A 116 -7.63 -2.01 1.41
C VAL A 116 -7.22 -0.61 1.88
N ALA A 117 -7.29 0.38 0.99
CA ALA A 117 -7.16 1.79 1.32
C ALA A 117 -7.99 2.65 0.36
N GLN A 118 -8.50 3.78 0.84
CA GLN A 118 -9.22 4.76 0.03
C GLN A 118 -8.28 5.76 -0.68
N VAL A 119 -6.96 5.54 -0.57
CA VAL A 119 -5.91 6.33 -1.19
C VAL A 119 -5.04 5.40 -2.04
N PRO A 120 -4.34 5.90 -3.08
CA PRO A 120 -3.44 5.07 -3.87
C PRO A 120 -2.36 4.42 -2.99
N PHE A 121 -2.19 3.10 -3.11
CA PHE A 121 -1.32 2.36 -2.21
C PHE A 121 -0.65 1.15 -2.87
N VAL A 122 0.44 0.72 -2.23
CA VAL A 122 1.21 -0.49 -2.52
C VAL A 122 0.86 -1.53 -1.47
N LEU A 123 0.65 -2.77 -1.89
CA LEU A 123 0.55 -3.90 -1.00
C LEU A 123 1.92 -4.57 -0.84
N LEU A 124 2.52 -4.44 0.35
CA LEU A 124 3.69 -5.21 0.77
C LEU A 124 3.19 -6.54 1.33
N ASP A 125 3.35 -7.62 0.57
CA ASP A 125 2.88 -8.95 0.95
C ASP A 125 4.05 -9.82 1.43
N MET A 126 4.04 -10.14 2.72
CA MET A 126 5.13 -10.81 3.42
C MET A 126 5.16 -12.33 3.18
N THR A 127 4.28 -12.89 2.35
CA THR A 127 4.13 -14.35 2.11
C THR A 127 5.45 -15.10 1.86
N ASN A 128 6.45 -14.44 1.25
CA ASN A 128 7.74 -15.05 0.94
C ASN A 128 8.75 -15.02 2.09
N LEU A 129 8.56 -14.16 3.09
CA LEU A 129 9.38 -14.04 4.30
C LEU A 129 8.71 -14.82 5.44
N ARG A 130 8.84 -16.15 5.40
CA ARG A 130 8.14 -17.08 6.30
C ARG A 130 9.05 -18.18 6.87
N SER A 131 10.36 -17.94 6.89
CA SER A 131 11.32 -18.84 7.52
C SER A 131 11.06 -18.98 9.02
N ILE A 132 11.27 -20.19 9.53
CA ILE A 132 11.14 -20.55 10.93
C ILE A 132 12.41 -21.28 11.35
N THR A 133 13.16 -20.70 12.29
CA THR A 133 14.39 -21.30 12.84
C THR A 133 14.22 -21.51 14.33
N VAL A 134 14.19 -22.78 14.75
CA VAL A 134 13.99 -23.17 16.16
C VAL A 134 15.32 -23.56 16.81
N ASN A 135 15.62 -22.95 17.95
CA ASN A 135 16.72 -23.36 18.82
C ASN A 135 16.15 -24.15 20.01
N MET A 136 16.26 -25.47 19.94
CA MET A 136 15.74 -26.37 20.98
C MET A 136 16.48 -26.24 22.32
N THR A 137 17.79 -25.98 22.28
CA THR A 137 18.62 -25.84 23.50
C THR A 137 18.18 -24.63 24.32
N ASN A 138 18.00 -23.49 23.65
CA ASN A 138 17.61 -22.23 24.29
C ASN A 138 16.08 -22.08 24.42
N LYS A 139 15.29 -23.00 23.83
CA LYS A 139 13.82 -22.94 23.77
C LYS A 139 13.31 -21.63 23.16
N THR A 140 13.96 -21.16 22.09
CA THR A 140 13.61 -19.94 21.35
C THR A 140 13.39 -20.25 19.89
N ALA A 141 12.61 -19.41 19.19
CA ALA A 141 12.45 -19.49 17.74
C ALA A 141 12.54 -18.09 17.11
N TRP A 142 13.14 -18.02 15.92
CA TRP A 142 13.02 -16.89 15.01
C TRP A 142 11.98 -17.22 13.96
N VAL A 143 10.97 -16.37 13.83
CA VAL A 143 9.81 -16.59 12.97
C VAL A 143 9.64 -15.33 12.12
N GLU A 144 9.80 -15.46 10.80
CA GLU A 144 9.57 -14.33 9.91
C GLU A 144 8.07 -14.01 9.82
N SER A 145 7.76 -12.73 9.58
CA SER A 145 6.40 -12.21 9.74
C SER A 145 5.37 -12.79 8.77
N GLY A 146 5.79 -13.38 7.65
CA GLY A 146 4.91 -14.04 6.69
C GLY A 146 4.51 -15.47 7.09
N ALA A 147 5.15 -16.05 8.11
CA ALA A 147 4.79 -17.39 8.58
C ALA A 147 3.41 -17.40 9.22
N THR A 148 2.63 -18.41 8.89
CA THR A 148 1.33 -18.68 9.51
C THR A 148 1.51 -19.40 10.83
N ILE A 149 0.52 -19.25 11.73
CA ILE A 149 0.51 -19.99 13.01
C ILE A 149 0.53 -21.52 12.80
N GLY A 150 -0.07 -22.00 11.71
CA GLY A 150 -0.06 -23.41 11.34
C GLY A 150 1.28 -23.92 10.83
N GLU A 151 2.15 -23.06 10.29
CA GLU A 151 3.55 -23.40 9.99
C GLU A 151 4.39 -23.40 11.27
N LEU A 152 4.17 -22.46 12.19
CA LEU A 152 4.88 -22.38 13.47
C LEU A 152 4.61 -23.55 14.42
N TYR A 153 3.37 -24.06 14.43
CA TYR A 153 2.98 -25.16 15.31
C TYR A 153 3.30 -26.55 14.77
N LYS A 154 3.83 -26.67 13.55
CA LYS A 154 4.28 -27.93 12.96
C LYS A 154 5.70 -28.27 13.36
#